data_AF-A0A3A8Z473-F1
#
_entry.id   AF-A0A3A8Z473-F1
#
_cell.length_a   1.000
_cell.length_b   1.000
_cell.length_c   1.000
_cell.angle_alpha   90.00
_cell.angle_beta   90.00
_cell.angle_gamma   90.00
#
_symmetry.space_group_name_H-M   'P 1'
#
loop_
_entity.id
_entity.type
_entity.pdbx_description
1 polymer ?
#
loop_
_entity_poly.entity_id
_entity_poly.type
_entity_poly.pdbx_seq_one_letter_code
_entity_poly.pdbx_strand_id
1 'polypeptide(L)'
;MSTNGKKDFAAGVLLPLERVGRGAAEEQAPAAEQSFFRGEPIAWLTVPTTKTVVTENAFGDSEASERPGRKNHFILYGGKQYKREEFYQMAFP
;
A
#
# COMPACT_ATOMS: atom_id res chain seq x y z
N MET A 1 -45.76 26.14 -24.41
CA MET A 1 -45.33 27.21 -23.48
C MET A 1 -45.48 26.65 -22.07
N SER A 2 -44.42 26.09 -21.46
CA SER A 2 -43.48 26.77 -20.55
C SER A 2 -44.18 27.42 -19.35
N THR A 3 -43.76 27.36 -18.09
CA THR A 3 -42.64 26.76 -17.32
C THR A 3 -42.91 27.26 -15.89
N ASN A 4 -42.74 26.44 -14.83
CA ASN A 4 -41.88 26.80 -13.68
C ASN A 4 -42.07 25.82 -12.51
N GLY A 5 -40.96 25.26 -12.06
CA GLY A 5 -40.82 24.45 -10.87
C GLY A 5 -39.35 24.40 -10.47
N LYS A 6 -38.85 25.56 -10.06
CA LYS A 6 -37.49 25.83 -9.59
C LYS A 6 -37.14 24.89 -8.42
N LYS A 7 -36.03 24.16 -8.51
CA LYS A 7 -35.27 23.71 -7.32
C LYS A 7 -33.77 23.71 -7.63
N ASP A 8 -33.14 24.60 -6.89
CA ASP A 8 -31.76 25.01 -6.88
C ASP A 8 -30.91 24.06 -6.01
N PHE A 9 -29.67 23.81 -6.48
CA PHE A 9 -28.41 23.62 -5.72
C PHE A 9 -28.23 22.47 -4.72
N ALA A 10 -27.21 21.65 -4.97
CA ALA A 10 -26.10 21.34 -4.03
C ALA A 10 -25.01 20.59 -4.81
N ALA A 11 -24.04 21.28 -5.40
CA ALA A 11 -22.72 21.51 -4.80
C ALA A 11 -22.06 20.20 -4.34
N GLY A 12 -21.13 19.71 -5.15
CA GLY A 12 -20.24 18.60 -4.80
C GLY A 12 -19.52 18.92 -3.50
N VAL A 13 -19.84 18.16 -2.45
CA VAL A 13 -19.18 18.24 -1.17
C VAL A 13 -17.81 17.56 -1.32
N LEU A 14 -16.77 18.38 -1.46
CA LEU A 14 -15.40 17.96 -1.23
C LEU A 14 -15.24 17.69 0.27
N LEU A 15 -15.07 16.42 0.64
CA LEU A 15 -14.79 16.03 2.02
C LEU A 15 -13.42 16.60 2.45
N PRO A 16 -13.28 17.12 3.68
CA PRO A 16 -12.04 17.74 4.13
C PRO A 16 -10.90 16.72 4.22
N LEU A 17 -9.77 17.01 3.59
CA LEU A 17 -8.48 16.35 3.88
C LEU A 17 -7.95 16.89 5.21
N GLU A 18 -8.35 16.24 6.30
CA GLU A 18 -7.81 16.47 7.65
C GLU A 18 -6.29 16.25 7.64
N ARG A 19 -5.56 17.35 7.83
CA ARG A 19 -4.12 17.40 8.00
C ARG A 19 -3.79 17.06 9.44
N VAL A 20 -3.30 15.85 9.72
CA VAL A 20 -2.72 15.50 11.04
C VAL A 20 -1.23 15.19 10.88
N GLY A 21 -0.45 15.77 11.80
CA GLY A 21 0.98 16.01 11.70
C GLY A 21 1.89 14.78 11.88
N ARG A 22 3.17 15.01 11.58
CA ARG A 22 4.28 14.08 11.79
C ARG A 22 4.35 13.59 13.23
N GLY A 23 4.54 12.28 13.41
CA GLY A 23 5.07 11.68 14.62
C GLY A 23 5.43 10.22 14.35
N ALA A 24 6.71 9.88 14.44
CA ALA A 24 7.20 8.52 14.29
C ALA A 24 6.64 7.63 15.40
N ALA A 25 5.78 6.68 15.03
CA ALA A 25 5.49 5.48 15.80
C ALA A 25 5.20 4.39 14.78
N GLU A 26 5.76 3.21 14.98
CA GLU A 26 5.46 2.02 14.20
C GLU A 26 3.94 1.91 14.05
N GLU A 27 3.44 2.16 12.83
CA GLU A 27 2.02 2.04 12.53
C GLU A 27 1.66 0.56 12.68
N GLN A 28 1.25 0.16 13.89
CA GLN A 28 0.19 -0.82 14.03
C GLN A 28 -0.97 -0.23 13.23
N ALA A 29 -1.04 -0.62 11.96
CA ALA A 29 -2.10 -0.23 11.07
C ALA A 29 -3.42 -0.45 11.84
N PRO A 30 -4.31 0.55 11.90
CA PRO A 30 -5.63 0.34 12.48
C PRO A 30 -6.20 -0.92 11.84
N ALA A 31 -6.82 -1.80 12.64
CA ALA A 31 -7.39 -3.06 12.16
C ALA A 31 -8.23 -2.75 10.91
N ALA A 32 -7.63 -2.98 9.74
CA ALA A 32 -8.13 -2.41 8.51
C ALA A 32 -9.45 -3.09 8.23
N GLU A 33 -10.51 -2.31 8.01
CA GLU A 33 -11.76 -2.84 7.50
C GLU A 33 -11.44 -3.74 6.31
N GLN A 34 -11.89 -4.99 6.39
CA GLN A 34 -11.54 -6.00 5.40
C GLN A 34 -12.02 -5.50 4.03
N SER A 35 -11.07 -5.26 3.14
CA SER A 35 -11.37 -4.83 1.78
C SER A 35 -11.75 -6.03 0.94
N PHE A 36 -12.69 -5.84 0.01
CA PHE A 36 -13.15 -6.88 -0.91
C PHE A 36 -12.99 -6.43 -2.36
N PHE A 37 -12.53 -7.33 -3.23
CA PHE A 37 -12.47 -7.14 -4.67
C PHE A 37 -13.23 -8.28 -5.35
N ARG A 38 -14.26 -7.94 -6.14
CA ARG A 38 -15.19 -8.91 -6.77
C ARG A 38 -15.81 -9.90 -5.76
N GLY A 39 -16.08 -9.44 -4.53
CA GLY A 39 -16.67 -10.26 -3.46
C GLY A 39 -15.68 -11.08 -2.64
N GLU A 40 -14.41 -11.12 -3.02
CA GLU A 40 -13.36 -11.88 -2.31
C GLU A 40 -12.44 -10.94 -1.50
N PRO A 41 -11.93 -11.35 -0.32
CA PRO A 41 -11.01 -10.55 0.47
C PRO A 41 -9.75 -10.17 -0.31
N ILE A 42 -9.35 -8.90 -0.18
CA ILE A 42 -8.11 -8.36 -0.73
C ILE A 42 -7.36 -7.59 0.34
N ALA A 43 -6.03 -7.76 0.41
CA ALA A 43 -5.19 -7.07 1.36
C ALA A 43 -3.83 -6.67 0.75
N TRP A 44 -3.24 -5.62 1.31
CA TRP A 44 -1.87 -5.21 0.98
C TRP A 44 -0.88 -5.85 1.96
N LEU A 45 0.17 -6.47 1.45
CA LEU A 45 1.24 -7.07 2.25
C LEU A 45 2.57 -6.39 1.92
N THR A 46 3.22 -5.86 2.95
CA THR A 46 4.57 -5.30 2.83
C THR A 46 5.56 -6.21 3.56
N VAL A 47 6.53 -6.74 2.82
CA VAL A 47 7.57 -7.64 3.35
C VAL A 47 8.90 -6.89 3.38
N PRO A 48 9.52 -6.66 4.54
CA PRO A 48 10.85 -6.08 4.61
C PRO A 48 11.87 -7.08 4.05
N THR A 49 12.81 -6.59 3.25
CA THR A 49 13.95 -7.39 2.80
C THR A 49 15.19 -6.93 3.53
N THR A 50 16.14 -7.82 3.79
CA THR A 50 17.49 -7.46 4.24
C THR A 50 18.49 -7.65 3.10
N LYS A 51 19.61 -6.93 3.16
CA LYS A 51 20.71 -7.05 2.20
C LYS A 51 22.02 -7.26 2.96
N THR A 52 22.84 -8.18 2.48
CA THR A 52 24.18 -8.39 2.99
C THR A 52 25.13 -7.40 2.32
N VAL A 53 25.87 -6.64 3.12
CA VAL A 53 26.95 -5.76 2.65
C VAL A 53 28.25 -6.35 3.13
N VAL A 54 29.11 -6.74 2.19
CA VAL A 54 30.46 -7.21 2.48
C VAL A 54 31.39 -6.01 2.41
N THR A 55 32.13 -5.76 3.49
CA THR A 55 33.20 -4.76 3.52
C THR A 55 34.51 -5.51 3.39
N GLU A 56 35.14 -5.40 2.23
CA GLU A 56 36.43 -6.04 1.98
C GLU A 56 37.54 -5.30 2.75
N ASN A 57 38.25 -6.03 3.60
CA ASN A 57 39.42 -5.54 4.29
C ASN A 57 40.69 -5.98 3.57
N ALA A 58 41.60 -5.04 3.31
CA ALA A 58 42.84 -5.32 2.58
C ALA A 58 43.90 -6.09 3.41
N PHE A 59 43.73 -6.17 4.74
CA PHE A 59 44.73 -6.72 5.66
C PHE A 59 44.17 -7.72 6.69
N GLY A 60 42.96 -8.27 6.45
CA GLY A 60 42.31 -9.22 7.35
C GLY A 60 41.02 -9.79 6.76
N ASP A 61 40.28 -10.56 7.54
CA ASP A 61 39.01 -11.15 7.09
C ASP A 61 37.98 -10.07 6.73
N SER A 62 37.24 -10.32 5.65
CA SER A 62 36.18 -9.44 5.20
C SER A 62 34.95 -9.56 6.10
N GLU A 63 34.37 -8.44 6.47
CA GLU A 63 33.22 -8.41 7.37
C GLU A 63 31.92 -8.31 6.56
N ALA A 64 31.01 -9.27 6.75
CA ALA A 64 29.67 -9.25 6.18
C ALA A 64 28.67 -8.72 7.21
N SER A 65 28.01 -7.61 6.90
CA SER A 65 27.01 -6.97 7.75
C SER A 65 25.63 -7.03 7.08
N GLU A 66 24.62 -7.46 7.83
CA GLU A 66 23.22 -7.42 7.39
C GLU A 66 22.65 -6.01 7.58
N ARG A 67 22.10 -5.42 6.52
CA ARG A 67 21.46 -4.10 6.55
C ARG A 67 20.01 -4.17 6.07
N PRO A 68 19.14 -3.27 6.54
CA PRO A 68 17.80 -3.12 5.97
C PRO A 68 17.88 -2.92 4.46
N GLY A 69 17.19 -3.78 3.73
CA GLY A 69 17.01 -3.71 2.29
C GLY A 69 15.73 -2.95 1.93
N ARG A 70 15.28 -3.13 0.69
CA ARG A 70 14.02 -2.54 0.21
C ARG A 70 12.81 -3.25 0.81
N LYS A 71 11.67 -2.57 0.83
CA LYS A 71 10.37 -3.19 1.12
C LYS A 71 9.80 -3.76 -0.17
N ASN A 72 9.38 -5.02 -0.15
CA ASN A 72 8.60 -5.61 -1.22
C ASN A 72 7.12 -5.43 -0.91
N HIS A 73 6.34 -5.15 -1.94
CA HIS A 73 4.90 -4.95 -1.82
C HIS A 73 4.16 -5.99 -2.64
N PHE A 74 3.16 -6.61 -2.02
CA PHE A 74 2.35 -7.65 -2.62
C PHE A 74 0.88 -7.43 -2.35
N ILE A 75 0.05 -8.02 -3.21
CA ILE A 75 -1.40 -8.07 -3.06
C ILE A 75 -1.77 -9.50 -2.67
N LEU A 76 -2.43 -9.66 -1.53
CA LEU A 76 -3.04 -10.92 -1.11
C LEU A 76 -4.47 -10.96 -1.62
N TYR A 77 -4.79 -11.96 -2.45
CA TYR A 77 -6.12 -12.12 -3.03
C TYR A 77 -6.41 -13.60 -3.28
N GLY A 78 -7.60 -14.08 -2.87
CA GLY A 78 -8.00 -15.48 -3.07
C GLY A 78 -7.00 -16.50 -2.50
N GLY A 79 -6.36 -16.20 -1.37
CA GLY A 79 -5.36 -17.04 -0.72
C GLY A 79 -3.98 -17.08 -1.41
N LYS A 80 -3.74 -16.25 -2.43
CA LYS A 80 -2.47 -16.18 -3.15
C LYS A 80 -1.84 -14.80 -3.02
N GLN A 81 -0.51 -14.77 -3.16
CA GLN A 81 0.28 -13.54 -3.17
C GLN A 81 0.65 -13.18 -4.61
N TYR A 82 0.41 -11.94 -5.00
CA TYR A 82 0.70 -11.43 -6.33
C TYR A 82 1.61 -10.21 -6.24
N LYS A 83 2.51 -10.06 -7.21
CA LYS A 83 3.05 -8.74 -7.52
C LYS A 83 1.96 -7.88 -8.14
N ARG A 84 2.14 -6.56 -8.09
CA ARG A 84 1.16 -5.60 -8.60
C ARG A 84 0.83 -5.85 -10.08
N GLU A 85 1.84 -6.04 -10.90
CA GLU A 85 1.69 -6.25 -12.35
C GLU A 85 0.98 -7.58 -12.65
N GLU A 86 1.34 -8.65 -11.94
CA GLU A 86 0.72 -9.98 -12.07
C GLU A 86 -0.76 -9.93 -11.68
N PHE A 87 -1.08 -9.23 -10.59
CA PHE A 87 -2.45 -9.03 -10.15
C PHE A 87 -3.26 -8.30 -11.22
N TYR A 88 -2.73 -7.24 -11.83
CA TYR A 88 -3.45 -6.48 -12.84
C TYR A 88 -3.72 -7.28 -14.11
N GLN A 89 -2.73 -8.02 -14.61
CA GLN A 89 -2.91 -8.87 -15.78
C GLN A 89 -3.97 -9.95 -15.56
N MET A 90 -4.05 -10.51 -14.35
CA MET A 90 -5.03 -11.53 -14.00
C MET A 90 -6.43 -10.94 -13.75
N ALA A 91 -6.52 -9.80 -13.07
CA ALA A 91 -7.78 -9.22 -12.60
C ALA A 91 -8.52 -8.38 -13.68
N PHE A 92 -7.79 -7.91 -14.69
CA PHE A 92 -8.28 -7.02 -15.75
C PHE A 92 -7.82 -7.52 -17.14
N PRO A 93 -8.43 -8.61 -17.66
CA PRO A 93 -8.16 -9.11 -19.00
C PRO A 93 -8.67 -8.17 -20.11
#